data_AF-A0A8T6WDY5-F1
#
_entry.id   AF-A0A8T6WDY5-F1
#
_cell.length_a   1.000
_cell.length_b   1.000
_cell.length_c   1.000
_cell.angle_alpha   90.00
_cell.angle_beta   90.00
_cell.angle_gamma   90.00
#
_symmetry.space_group_name_H-M   'P 1'
#
loop_
_entity.id
_entity.type
_entity.pdbx_description
1 polymer ?
#
loop_
_entity_poly.entity_id
_entity_poly.type
_entity_poly.pdbx_seq_one_letter_code
_entity_poly.pdbx_strand_id
1 'polypeptide(L)'
;MIPPNLPERYETTFKEVKDLVFETFELWEQQRVGFRWKNYLANHSLRVTSLSVEQGKREGGNWVELSFAGILHDITKPYDGDYITDANGERIVGKDGYWKNEVLRPAQHNLVTRLYDKHNLYGKVHHLSGAFIARKLLNRYDLTEAFIDNVSGMIRAHVQPLQHSSNELDQYNKVENQILADADLLDSNFGYVAFFRNLNIHAYRAQKGKAFDIEEYLENLGQWNESKQQLVRRLFLASSRKIAEKRVERSYRLYEQLKEDMNWFELNKQYGLLGMIQYFVHRVEDPNFTDEITFLRNHWIPTRQKWISKGPTCDPERARRSLARVMRFVKTIEAEAAGKA
;
A
#
# COMPACT_ATOMS: atom_id res chain seq x y z
N MET A 1 7.84 -1.91 -12.81
CA MET A 1 7.70 -0.83 -13.80
C MET A 1 8.77 0.22 -13.49
N ILE A 2 9.56 0.66 -14.47
CA ILE A 2 10.47 1.81 -14.31
C ILE A 2 9.60 3.07 -14.43
N PRO A 3 9.79 4.12 -13.60
CA PRO A 3 9.07 5.38 -13.75
C PRO A 3 9.20 5.91 -15.18
N PRO A 4 8.09 6.32 -15.81
CA PRO A 4 8.16 6.83 -17.18
C PRO A 4 9.02 8.09 -17.22
N ASN A 5 9.88 8.18 -18.24
CA ASN A 5 10.81 9.29 -18.49
C ASN A 5 11.95 9.45 -17.47
N LEU A 6 12.26 8.42 -16.67
CA LEU A 6 13.47 8.42 -15.84
C LEU A 6 14.69 8.75 -16.72
N PRO A 7 15.59 9.68 -16.36
CA PRO A 7 16.72 10.00 -17.21
C PRO A 7 17.61 8.76 -17.41
N GLU A 8 18.06 8.51 -18.64
CA GLU A 8 18.79 7.30 -19.06
C GLU A 8 19.92 6.92 -18.10
N ARG A 9 20.68 7.90 -17.60
CA ARG A 9 21.77 7.70 -16.63
C ARG A 9 21.34 7.01 -15.31
N TYR A 10 20.05 7.02 -14.98
CA TYR A 10 19.51 6.41 -13.77
C TYR A 10 18.75 5.10 -14.03
N GLU A 11 18.43 4.77 -15.28
CA GLU A 11 17.53 3.66 -15.61
C GLU A 11 18.10 2.30 -15.17
N THR A 12 19.36 2.03 -15.54
CA THR A 12 20.05 0.79 -15.17
C THR A 12 20.15 0.65 -13.66
N THR A 13 20.64 1.68 -12.98
CA THR A 13 20.77 1.70 -11.51
C THR A 13 19.42 1.51 -10.82
N PHE A 14 18.37 2.19 -11.28
CA PHE A 14 17.04 2.04 -10.72
C PHE A 14 16.48 0.63 -10.91
N LYS A 15 16.67 0.05 -12.10
CA LYS A 15 16.23 -1.31 -12.40
C LYS A 15 16.90 -2.32 -11.47
N GLU A 16 18.21 -2.24 -11.32
CA GLU A 16 18.96 -3.14 -10.43
C GLU A 16 18.54 -3.00 -8.97
N VAL A 17 18.39 -1.76 -8.48
CA VAL A 17 17.92 -1.51 -7.11
C VAL A 17 16.51 -2.09 -6.90
N LYS A 18 15.59 -1.86 -7.82
CA LYS A 18 14.23 -2.42 -7.77
C LYS A 18 14.24 -3.94 -7.79
N ASP A 19 15.03 -4.55 -8.66
CA ASP A 19 15.13 -6.01 -8.76
C ASP A 19 15.68 -6.60 -7.46
N LEU A 20 16.69 -5.97 -6.84
CA LEU A 20 17.21 -6.36 -5.53
C LEU A 20 16.18 -6.19 -4.40
N VAL A 21 15.38 -5.12 -4.40
CA VAL A 21 14.31 -4.93 -3.42
C VAL A 21 13.29 -6.07 -3.53
N PHE A 22 12.88 -6.42 -4.74
CA PHE A 22 11.91 -7.50 -4.95
C PHE A 22 12.49 -8.85 -4.58
N GLU A 23 13.73 -9.14 -4.97
CA GLU A 23 14.45 -10.33 -4.49
C GLU A 23 14.47 -10.38 -2.96
N THR A 24 14.73 -9.25 -2.30
CA THR A 24 14.76 -9.17 -0.83
C THR A 24 13.41 -9.52 -0.21
N PHE A 25 12.30 -9.04 -0.76
CA PHE A 25 10.96 -9.37 -0.25
C PHE A 25 10.64 -10.87 -0.34
N GLU A 26 11.32 -11.61 -1.20
CA GLU A 26 11.12 -13.04 -1.39
C GLU A 26 11.87 -13.95 -0.39
N LEU A 27 12.77 -13.39 0.43
CA LEU A 27 13.69 -14.18 1.27
C LEU A 27 13.08 -14.72 2.57
N TRP A 28 11.85 -14.33 2.91
CA TRP A 28 11.15 -14.81 4.12
C TRP A 28 10.18 -15.94 3.76
N GLU A 29 10.12 -16.98 4.60
CA GLU A 29 9.18 -18.08 4.45
C GLU A 29 7.74 -17.68 4.79
N GLN A 30 7.58 -16.67 5.66
CA GLN A 30 6.26 -16.20 6.08
C GLN A 30 5.53 -15.57 4.90
N GLN A 31 4.44 -16.20 4.47
CA GLN A 31 3.55 -15.63 3.45
C GLN A 31 2.87 -14.36 3.96
N ARG A 32 2.62 -14.28 5.28
CA ARG A 32 1.85 -13.21 5.89
C ARG A 32 2.27 -12.94 7.33
N VAL A 33 2.40 -11.66 7.66
CA VAL A 33 2.78 -11.14 8.98
C VAL A 33 1.90 -9.93 9.27
N GLY A 34 1.15 -9.91 10.38
CA GLY A 34 0.20 -8.84 10.68
C GLY A 34 -0.68 -8.40 9.50
N PHE A 35 -0.43 -7.19 9.02
CA PHE A 35 -1.21 -6.52 7.95
C PHE A 35 -0.58 -6.59 6.55
N ARG A 36 0.49 -7.37 6.37
CA ARG A 36 1.27 -7.45 5.14
C ARG A 36 1.44 -8.90 4.71
N TRP A 37 1.44 -9.11 3.40
CA TRP A 37 1.73 -10.39 2.76
C TRP A 37 2.83 -10.19 1.71
N LYS A 38 3.35 -11.27 1.14
CA LYS A 38 4.53 -11.23 0.27
C LYS A 38 4.36 -10.26 -0.91
N ASN A 39 3.33 -10.47 -1.72
CA ASN A 39 3.01 -9.62 -2.86
C ASN A 39 2.59 -8.19 -2.45
N TYR A 40 2.14 -7.96 -1.21
CA TYR A 40 1.79 -6.61 -0.75
C TYR A 40 3.00 -5.70 -0.81
N LEU A 41 4.17 -6.14 -0.33
CA LEU A 41 5.35 -5.29 -0.21
C LEU A 41 5.79 -4.75 -1.58
N ALA A 42 5.95 -5.63 -2.56
CA ALA A 42 6.33 -5.23 -3.91
C ALA A 42 5.30 -4.29 -4.56
N ASN A 43 4.01 -4.63 -4.47
CA ASN A 43 2.95 -3.82 -5.05
C ASN A 43 2.82 -2.46 -4.34
N HIS A 44 2.98 -2.42 -3.02
CA HIS A 44 2.96 -1.20 -2.21
C HIS A 44 4.13 -0.28 -2.56
N SER A 45 5.37 -0.79 -2.60
CA SER A 45 6.52 0.03 -2.99
C SER A 45 6.36 0.63 -4.38
N LEU A 46 5.80 -0.11 -5.34
CA LEU A 46 5.51 0.43 -6.67
C LEU A 46 4.49 1.58 -6.64
N ARG A 47 3.38 1.42 -5.90
CA ARG A 47 2.35 2.47 -5.82
C ARG A 47 2.84 3.70 -5.06
N VAL A 48 3.60 3.51 -3.98
CA VAL A 48 4.25 4.60 -3.24
C VAL A 48 5.26 5.33 -4.13
N THR A 49 6.07 4.61 -4.91
CA THR A 49 6.92 5.22 -5.94
C THR A 49 6.11 6.05 -6.93
N SER A 50 5.02 5.51 -7.49
CA SER A 50 4.17 6.25 -8.44
C SER A 50 3.55 7.51 -7.81
N LEU A 51 3.02 7.42 -6.60
CA LEU A 51 2.49 8.57 -5.85
C LEU A 51 3.58 9.62 -5.59
N SER A 52 4.75 9.19 -5.13
CA SER A 52 5.88 10.07 -4.82
C SER A 52 6.37 10.82 -6.07
N VAL A 53 6.43 10.13 -7.22
CA VAL A 53 6.81 10.75 -8.49
C VAL A 53 5.79 11.81 -8.94
N GLU A 54 4.50 11.49 -8.90
CA GLU A 54 3.46 12.43 -9.34
C GLU A 54 3.33 13.62 -8.38
N GLN A 55 3.51 13.42 -7.08
CA GLN A 55 3.59 14.52 -6.12
C GLN A 55 4.87 15.34 -6.28
N GLY A 56 6.03 14.72 -6.49
CA GLY A 56 7.28 15.41 -6.75
C GLY A 56 7.18 16.37 -7.94
N LYS A 57 6.60 15.90 -9.05
CA LYS A 57 6.33 16.75 -10.22
C LYS A 57 5.40 17.92 -9.91
N ARG A 58 4.42 17.73 -9.02
CA ARG A 58 3.43 18.77 -8.66
C ARG A 58 3.99 19.80 -7.68
N GLU A 59 4.71 19.35 -6.67
CA GLU A 59 5.18 20.18 -5.55
C GLU A 59 6.60 20.73 -5.79
N GLY A 60 7.22 20.41 -6.92
CA GLY A 60 8.58 20.84 -7.26
C GLY A 60 9.68 20.05 -6.55
N GLY A 61 9.37 18.86 -6.02
CA GLY A 61 10.35 17.96 -5.43
C GLY A 61 11.16 17.20 -6.50
N ASN A 62 12.34 16.71 -6.13
CA ASN A 62 13.17 15.88 -7.00
C ASN A 62 12.55 14.49 -7.21
N TRP A 63 11.72 14.36 -8.25
CA TRP A 63 10.98 13.13 -8.55
C TRP A 63 11.90 11.94 -8.89
N VAL A 64 13.15 12.18 -9.34
CA VAL A 64 14.13 11.10 -9.58
C VAL A 64 14.57 10.50 -8.25
N GLU A 65 15.00 11.34 -7.30
CA GLU A 65 15.38 10.87 -5.96
C GLU A 65 14.18 10.22 -5.25
N LEU A 66 13.00 10.79 -5.36
CA LEU A 66 11.74 10.21 -4.85
C LEU A 66 11.43 8.85 -5.46
N SER A 67 11.82 8.59 -6.71
CA SER A 67 11.66 7.28 -7.33
C SER A 67 12.45 6.22 -6.57
N PHE A 68 13.73 6.51 -6.31
CA PHE A 68 14.63 5.64 -5.55
C PHE A 68 14.17 5.48 -4.09
N ALA A 69 13.80 6.58 -3.44
CA ALA A 69 13.31 6.54 -2.07
C ALA A 69 12.02 5.72 -1.96
N GLY A 70 11.07 5.92 -2.87
CA GLY A 70 9.82 5.19 -2.93
C GLY A 70 10.00 3.68 -3.12
N ILE A 71 10.98 3.23 -3.92
CA ILE A 71 11.19 1.77 -4.09
C ILE A 71 11.97 1.17 -2.92
N LEU A 72 12.83 1.94 -2.26
CA LEU A 72 13.70 1.48 -1.18
C LEU A 72 13.10 1.62 0.23
N HIS A 73 12.06 2.44 0.44
CA HIS A 73 11.63 2.86 1.78
C HIS A 73 11.34 1.68 2.73
N ASP A 74 10.76 0.62 2.17
CA ASP A 74 10.34 -0.58 2.89
C ASP A 74 11.31 -1.76 2.70
N ILE A 75 12.52 -1.56 2.17
CA ILE A 75 13.47 -2.66 1.88
C ILE A 75 13.81 -3.52 3.10
N THR A 76 13.72 -2.96 4.31
CA THR A 76 13.91 -3.70 5.57
C THR A 76 12.62 -4.04 6.30
N LYS A 77 11.45 -3.71 5.73
CA LYS A 77 10.15 -4.06 6.30
C LYS A 77 9.97 -5.55 6.57
N PRO A 78 10.44 -6.50 5.72
CA PRO A 78 10.40 -7.93 6.00
C PRO A 78 10.90 -8.36 7.37
N TYR A 79 11.84 -7.65 7.98
CA TYR A 79 12.32 -7.94 9.34
C TYR A 79 11.29 -7.65 10.45
N ASP A 80 10.28 -6.82 10.20
CA ASP A 80 9.25 -6.46 11.19
C ASP A 80 8.23 -7.62 11.35
N GLY A 81 8.34 -8.38 12.44
CA GLY A 81 7.36 -9.39 12.83
C GLY A 81 6.03 -8.81 13.33
N ASP A 82 5.24 -9.63 14.03
CA ASP A 82 4.00 -9.14 14.64
C ASP A 82 4.30 -8.07 15.69
N TYR A 83 3.31 -7.22 15.99
CA TYR A 83 3.45 -6.21 17.02
C TYR A 83 3.58 -6.86 18.39
N ILE A 84 4.50 -6.36 19.20
CA ILE A 84 4.61 -6.81 20.58
C ILE A 84 3.52 -6.13 21.40
N THR A 85 2.77 -6.92 22.17
CA THR A 85 1.72 -6.44 23.06
C THR A 85 2.08 -6.61 24.53
N ASP A 86 1.52 -5.78 25.39
CA ASP A 86 1.66 -5.90 26.84
C ASP A 86 0.65 -6.90 27.44
N ALA A 87 0.62 -7.00 28.77
CA ALA A 87 -0.27 -7.92 29.48
C ALA A 87 -1.77 -7.63 29.28
N ASN A 88 -2.13 -6.42 28.83
CA ASN A 88 -3.51 -6.01 28.54
C ASN A 88 -3.86 -6.19 27.05
N GLY A 89 -2.91 -6.65 26.22
CA GLY A 89 -3.08 -6.75 24.78
C GLY A 89 -2.87 -5.43 24.03
N GLU A 90 -2.37 -4.38 24.70
CA GLU A 90 -2.07 -3.10 24.07
C GLU A 90 -0.71 -3.13 23.39
N ARG A 91 -0.55 -2.41 22.27
CA ARG A 91 0.73 -2.39 21.53
C ARG A 91 1.79 -1.64 22.31
N ILE A 92 2.96 -2.25 22.47
CA ILE A 92 4.09 -1.62 23.13
C ILE A 92 4.70 -0.57 22.20
N VAL A 93 4.80 0.67 22.71
CA VAL A 93 5.47 1.79 22.06
C VAL A 93 6.87 1.97 22.65
N GLY A 94 7.88 2.14 21.79
CA GLY A 94 9.23 2.47 22.20
C GLY A 94 9.36 3.89 22.73
N LYS A 95 10.49 4.20 23.36
CA LYS A 95 10.80 5.57 23.85
C LYS A 95 10.89 6.59 22.72
N ASP A 96 11.08 6.10 21.50
CA ASP A 96 11.13 6.82 20.22
C ASP A 96 9.75 7.00 19.58
N GLY A 97 8.65 6.61 20.25
CA GLY A 97 7.29 6.86 19.76
C GLY A 97 6.83 5.91 18.64
N TYR A 98 7.59 4.86 18.33
CA TYR A 98 7.25 3.84 17.34
C TYR A 98 6.79 2.52 17.99
N TRP A 99 5.95 1.76 17.29
CA TRP A 99 5.58 0.42 17.75
C TRP A 99 6.78 -0.52 17.73
N LYS A 100 6.86 -1.38 18.74
CA LYS A 100 7.80 -2.50 18.75
C LYS A 100 7.21 -3.68 18.00
N ASN A 101 8.07 -4.32 17.22
CA ASN A 101 7.76 -5.53 16.48
C ASN A 101 8.69 -6.65 16.92
N GLU A 102 8.20 -7.88 16.82
CA GLU A 102 9.07 -9.04 16.79
C GLU A 102 10.08 -8.91 15.65
N VAL A 103 11.19 -9.63 15.75
CA VAL A 103 12.24 -9.61 14.74
C VAL A 103 12.20 -10.91 13.96
N LEU A 104 11.88 -10.83 12.68
CA LEU A 104 11.94 -11.97 11.76
C LEU A 104 13.31 -12.07 11.12
N ARG A 105 13.75 -13.31 10.89
CA ARG A 105 14.98 -13.61 10.14
C ARG A 105 14.63 -14.14 8.76
N PRO A 106 15.38 -13.77 7.72
CA PRO A 106 15.16 -14.31 6.40
C PRO A 106 15.59 -15.79 6.37
N ALA A 107 14.94 -16.59 5.54
CA ALA A 107 15.31 -17.98 5.28
C ALA A 107 16.48 -18.10 4.28
N GLN A 108 16.68 -17.05 3.47
CA GLN A 108 17.72 -16.97 2.46
C GLN A 108 18.51 -15.66 2.59
N HIS A 109 19.64 -15.55 1.87
CA HIS A 109 20.53 -14.39 2.01
C HIS A 109 20.82 -13.74 0.67
N ASN A 110 20.80 -12.41 0.66
CA ASN A 110 21.29 -11.59 -0.45
C ASN A 110 22.16 -10.44 0.06
N LEU A 111 22.42 -9.44 -0.77
CA LEU A 111 23.23 -8.28 -0.37
C LEU A 111 22.61 -7.51 0.81
N VAL A 112 21.29 -7.32 0.81
CA VAL A 112 20.57 -6.59 1.86
C VAL A 112 20.71 -7.29 3.20
N THR A 113 20.46 -8.60 3.24
CA THR A 113 20.53 -9.36 4.50
C THR A 113 21.96 -9.39 5.07
N ARG A 114 22.97 -9.57 4.21
CA ARG A 114 24.38 -9.48 4.63
C ARG A 114 24.75 -8.13 5.21
N LEU A 115 24.27 -7.04 4.61
CA LEU A 115 24.49 -5.68 5.14
C LEU A 115 23.77 -5.47 6.47
N TYR A 116 22.54 -6.00 6.59
CA TYR A 116 21.75 -5.90 7.81
C TYR A 116 22.42 -6.62 8.99
N ASP A 117 22.92 -7.84 8.75
CA ASP A 117 23.66 -8.65 9.73
C ASP A 117 24.97 -7.97 10.13
N LYS A 118 25.80 -7.61 9.13
CA LYS A 118 27.11 -7.00 9.34
C LYS A 118 27.06 -5.74 10.19
N HIS A 119 25.96 -4.99 10.11
CA HIS A 119 25.77 -3.74 10.83
C HIS A 119 24.86 -3.85 12.06
N ASN A 120 24.51 -5.08 12.47
CA ASN A 120 23.71 -5.37 13.66
C ASN A 120 22.42 -4.53 13.74
N LEU A 121 21.66 -4.51 12.64
CA LEU A 121 20.46 -3.68 12.51
C LEU A 121 19.20 -4.31 13.14
N TYR A 122 19.31 -5.51 13.69
CA TYR A 122 18.19 -6.22 14.31
C TYR A 122 17.48 -5.39 15.39
N GLY A 123 16.14 -5.38 15.32
CA GLY A 123 15.28 -4.63 16.25
C GLY A 123 15.23 -3.12 16.00
N LYS A 124 15.89 -2.61 14.94
CA LYS A 124 15.68 -1.24 14.47
C LYS A 124 14.40 -1.16 13.64
N VAL A 125 13.65 -0.07 13.82
CA VAL A 125 12.46 0.22 12.99
C VAL A 125 12.88 0.35 11.52
N HIS A 126 12.10 -0.24 10.61
CA HIS A 126 12.41 -0.33 9.18
C HIS A 126 12.79 1.00 8.50
N HIS A 127 12.26 2.16 8.92
CA HIS A 127 12.68 3.44 8.34
C HIS A 127 14.13 3.81 8.67
N LEU A 128 14.61 3.47 9.88
CA LEU A 128 16.00 3.72 10.29
C LEU A 128 16.96 2.73 9.62
N SER A 129 16.64 1.43 9.70
CA SER A 129 17.47 0.40 9.06
C SER A 129 17.40 0.50 7.53
N GLY A 130 16.24 0.82 6.97
CA GLY A 130 16.03 1.02 5.53
C GLY A 130 16.85 2.18 5.00
N ALA A 131 16.86 3.33 5.69
CA ALA A 131 17.69 4.47 5.31
C ALA A 131 19.19 4.13 5.33
N PHE A 132 19.64 3.39 6.34
CA PHE A 132 21.02 2.94 6.44
C PHE A 132 21.40 1.99 5.29
N ILE A 133 20.55 1.00 5.01
CA ILE A 133 20.75 0.05 3.91
C ILE A 133 20.74 0.77 2.57
N ALA A 134 19.78 1.65 2.32
CA ALA A 134 19.68 2.45 1.10
C ALA A 134 20.98 3.22 0.83
N ARG A 135 21.53 3.93 1.82
CA ARG A 135 22.84 4.59 1.70
C ARG A 135 23.94 3.61 1.27
N LYS A 136 24.04 2.47 1.94
CA LYS A 136 25.09 1.47 1.64
C LYS A 136 24.95 0.86 0.26
N LEU A 137 23.73 0.67 -0.23
CA LEU A 137 23.46 0.17 -1.58
C LEU A 137 23.79 1.22 -2.63
N LEU A 138 23.30 2.44 -2.47
CA LEU A 138 23.46 3.51 -3.46
C LEU A 138 24.92 3.97 -3.59
N ASN A 139 25.73 3.88 -2.52
CA ASN A 139 27.18 4.13 -2.56
C ASN A 139 27.97 3.19 -3.48
N ARG A 140 27.35 2.13 -4.00
CA ARG A 140 27.98 1.19 -4.95
C ARG A 140 27.82 1.63 -6.40
N TYR A 141 27.04 2.68 -6.64
CA TYR A 141 26.73 3.21 -7.96
C TYR A 141 27.40 4.57 -8.15
N ASP A 142 27.51 5.02 -9.41
CA ASP A 142 28.01 6.35 -9.75
C ASP A 142 26.93 7.42 -9.50
N LEU A 143 26.65 7.66 -8.21
CA LEU A 143 25.69 8.65 -7.72
C LEU A 143 26.42 9.64 -6.81
N THR A 144 26.00 10.90 -6.82
CA THR A 144 26.60 11.92 -5.96
C THR A 144 26.23 11.69 -4.49
N GLU A 145 27.10 12.09 -3.56
CA GLU A 145 26.81 11.99 -2.12
C GLU A 145 25.50 12.71 -1.76
N ALA A 146 25.25 13.88 -2.36
CA ALA A 146 24.00 14.63 -2.15
C ALA A 146 22.75 13.83 -2.55
N PHE A 147 22.80 13.09 -3.66
CA PHE A 147 21.68 12.23 -4.09
C PHE A 147 21.44 11.13 -3.06
N ILE A 148 22.51 10.47 -2.61
CA ILE A 148 22.46 9.36 -1.65
C ILE A 148 21.95 9.85 -0.29
N ASP A 149 22.42 11.02 0.16
CA ASP A 149 21.98 11.72 1.36
C ASP A 149 20.49 12.02 1.32
N ASN A 150 20.01 12.59 0.21
CA ASN A 150 18.61 12.93 0.05
C ASN A 150 17.73 11.69 0.08
N VAL A 151 18.04 10.66 -0.73
CA VAL A 151 17.25 9.41 -0.76
C VAL A 151 17.21 8.75 0.61
N SER A 152 18.34 8.64 1.29
CA SER A 152 18.41 8.05 2.64
C SER A 152 17.66 8.91 3.66
N GLY A 153 17.71 10.23 3.53
CA GLY A 153 16.99 11.18 4.38
C GLY A 153 15.47 11.06 4.25
N MET A 154 14.96 10.92 3.02
CA MET A 154 13.53 10.65 2.77
C MET A 154 13.09 9.35 3.43
N ILE A 155 13.83 8.27 3.22
CA ILE A 155 13.53 6.96 3.82
C ILE A 155 13.61 7.04 5.34
N ARG A 156 14.51 7.85 5.90
CA ARG A 156 14.53 8.03 7.36
C ARG A 156 13.28 8.76 7.86
N ALA A 157 12.75 9.72 7.12
CA ALA A 157 11.64 10.56 7.55
C ALA A 157 10.25 9.96 7.29
N HIS A 158 10.10 8.93 6.45
CA HIS A 158 8.78 8.53 5.94
C HIS A 158 7.81 8.01 7.00
N VAL A 159 8.30 7.35 8.06
CA VAL A 159 7.44 6.90 9.16
C VAL A 159 7.33 8.00 10.20
N GLN A 160 6.12 8.47 10.43
CA GLN A 160 5.83 9.46 11.48
C GLN A 160 5.67 8.76 12.85
N PRO A 161 6.26 9.30 13.93
CA PRO A 161 6.01 8.82 15.29
C PRO A 161 4.55 9.08 15.69
N LEU A 162 4.05 8.41 16.73
CA LEU A 162 2.69 8.62 17.23
C LEU A 162 2.50 10.00 17.88
N GLN A 163 3.58 10.54 18.44
CA GLN A 163 3.63 11.87 19.03
C GLN A 163 4.85 12.58 18.46
N HIS A 164 4.69 13.81 17.99
CA HIS A 164 5.80 14.62 17.51
C HIS A 164 6.45 15.35 18.69
N SER A 165 7.75 15.17 18.87
CA SER A 165 8.58 16.16 19.57
C SER A 165 8.97 17.30 18.63
N SER A 166 9.31 18.47 19.18
CA SER A 166 9.72 19.64 18.38
C SER A 166 10.89 19.35 17.43
N ASN A 167 11.85 18.51 17.87
CA ASN A 167 13.04 18.16 17.09
C ASN A 167 12.76 17.18 15.95
N GLU A 168 11.63 16.46 15.98
CA GLU A 168 11.25 15.52 14.92
C GLU A 168 10.55 16.21 13.75
N LEU A 169 10.14 17.47 13.88
CA LEU A 169 9.60 18.23 12.75
C LEU A 169 10.70 18.72 11.80
N ASP A 170 11.92 18.89 12.28
CA ASP A 170 13.07 19.33 11.47
C ASP A 170 13.36 18.36 10.32
N GLN A 171 13.09 17.07 10.50
CA GLN A 171 13.30 16.06 9.44
C GLN A 171 12.32 16.23 8.27
N TYR A 172 11.29 17.07 8.40
CA TYR A 172 10.32 17.37 7.34
C TYR A 172 10.53 18.75 6.71
N ASN A 173 11.69 19.38 6.92
CA ASN A 173 12.02 20.67 6.29
C ASN A 173 12.19 20.60 4.76
N LYS A 174 12.48 19.41 4.22
CA LYS A 174 12.54 19.14 2.78
C LYS A 174 11.20 18.65 2.26
N VAL A 175 10.78 19.19 1.12
CA VAL A 175 9.51 18.81 0.49
C VAL A 175 9.50 17.33 0.12
N GLU A 176 10.63 16.75 -0.29
CA GLU A 176 10.73 15.34 -0.65
C GLU A 176 10.47 14.40 0.54
N ASN A 177 10.89 14.80 1.74
CA ASN A 177 10.63 14.03 2.96
C ASN A 177 9.12 14.02 3.29
N GLN A 178 8.46 15.16 3.09
CA GLN A 178 7.01 15.29 3.24
C GLN A 178 6.27 14.45 2.18
N ILE A 179 6.72 14.50 0.92
CA ILE A 179 6.12 13.75 -0.20
C ILE A 179 6.15 12.25 0.08
N LEU A 180 7.30 11.68 0.45
CA LEU A 180 7.39 10.23 0.67
C LEU A 180 6.54 9.79 1.86
N ALA A 181 6.58 10.55 2.97
CA ALA A 181 5.75 10.28 4.14
C ALA A 181 4.25 10.32 3.80
N ASP A 182 3.82 11.32 3.04
CA ASP A 182 2.43 11.45 2.61
C ASP A 182 2.03 10.35 1.63
N ALA A 183 2.90 9.99 0.68
CA ALA A 183 2.63 8.95 -0.32
C ALA A 183 2.42 7.57 0.33
N ASP A 184 3.27 7.20 1.30
CA ASP A 184 3.13 5.96 2.07
C ASP A 184 1.81 5.93 2.87
N LEU A 185 1.49 7.03 3.55
CA LEU A 185 0.25 7.15 4.31
C LEU A 185 -0.99 7.12 3.39
N LEU A 186 -0.92 7.77 2.22
CA LEU A 186 -1.97 7.81 1.21
C LEU A 186 -2.31 6.42 0.67
N ASP A 187 -1.30 5.64 0.29
CA ASP A 187 -1.47 4.30 -0.29
C ASP A 187 -2.12 3.33 0.68
N SER A 188 -1.68 3.37 1.95
CA SER A 188 -2.04 2.37 2.94
C SER A 188 -3.37 2.64 3.66
N ASN A 189 -3.89 3.88 3.60
CA ASN A 189 -5.03 4.32 4.42
C ASN A 189 -6.21 4.96 3.67
N PHE A 190 -6.05 5.40 2.42
CA PHE A 190 -7.10 6.14 1.73
C PHE A 190 -7.46 5.54 0.37
N GLY A 191 -8.76 5.59 0.05
CA GLY A 191 -9.29 5.25 -1.28
C GLY A 191 -9.48 3.76 -1.50
N TYR A 192 -9.61 3.38 -2.77
CA TYR A 192 -9.90 2.01 -3.19
C TYR A 192 -8.70 1.08 -3.01
N VAL A 193 -7.47 1.60 -3.10
CA VAL A 193 -6.26 0.83 -2.75
C VAL A 193 -6.30 0.41 -1.27
N ALA A 194 -6.61 1.35 -0.37
CA ALA A 194 -6.73 1.06 1.05
C ALA A 194 -7.93 0.15 1.35
N PHE A 195 -9.03 0.28 0.61
CA PHE A 195 -10.17 -0.65 0.69
C PHE A 195 -9.76 -2.08 0.29
N PHE A 196 -9.04 -2.25 -0.82
CA PHE A 196 -8.52 -3.56 -1.25
C PHE A 196 -7.64 -4.17 -0.15
N ARG A 197 -6.76 -3.36 0.44
CA ARG A 197 -5.91 -3.79 1.56
C ARG A 197 -6.74 -4.18 2.78
N ASN A 198 -7.69 -3.34 3.19
CA ASN A 198 -8.55 -3.57 4.34
C ASN A 198 -9.37 -4.87 4.18
N LEU A 199 -10.00 -5.05 3.02
CA LEU A 199 -10.76 -6.27 2.71
C LEU A 199 -9.91 -7.53 2.87
N ASN A 200 -8.71 -7.55 2.28
CA ASN A 200 -7.81 -8.70 2.38
C ASN A 200 -7.29 -8.95 3.81
N ILE A 201 -7.18 -7.91 4.64
CA ILE A 201 -6.89 -8.03 6.08
C ILE A 201 -8.01 -8.74 6.82
N HIS A 202 -9.25 -8.29 6.63
CA HIS A 202 -10.40 -8.86 7.32
C HIS A 202 -10.73 -10.27 6.82
N ALA A 203 -10.63 -10.51 5.51
CA ALA A 203 -10.92 -11.80 4.90
C ALA A 203 -9.96 -12.91 5.35
N TYR A 204 -8.67 -12.62 5.46
CA TYR A 204 -7.71 -13.58 6.01
C TYR A 204 -7.88 -13.83 7.50
N ARG A 205 -8.27 -12.81 8.27
CA ARG A 205 -8.60 -13.00 9.70
C ARG A 205 -9.80 -13.90 9.87
N ALA A 206 -10.83 -13.74 9.04
CA ALA A 206 -12.00 -14.61 9.05
C ALA A 206 -11.59 -16.07 8.83
N GLN A 207 -10.76 -16.38 7.82
CA GLN A 207 -10.29 -17.76 7.55
C GLN A 207 -9.67 -18.50 8.76
N LYS A 208 -9.19 -17.79 9.78
CA LYS A 208 -8.64 -18.37 11.00
C LYS A 208 -9.69 -18.79 12.05
N GLY A 209 -10.99 -18.59 11.81
CA GLY A 209 -12.02 -18.99 12.79
C GLY A 209 -13.50 -18.86 12.39
N LYS A 210 -13.87 -18.15 11.32
CA LYS A 210 -15.26 -18.02 10.82
C LYS A 210 -15.27 -17.82 9.29
N ALA A 211 -16.33 -18.22 8.60
CA ALA A 211 -16.51 -17.80 7.21
C ALA A 211 -16.54 -16.26 7.12
N PHE A 212 -15.95 -15.69 6.06
CA PHE A 212 -16.05 -14.24 5.83
C PHE A 212 -17.50 -13.83 5.63
N ASP A 213 -17.95 -12.95 6.51
CA ASP A 213 -19.31 -12.43 6.52
C ASP A 213 -19.31 -11.02 5.94
N ILE A 214 -19.95 -10.86 4.78
CA ILE A 214 -19.98 -9.58 4.08
C ILE A 214 -20.83 -8.55 4.80
N GLU A 215 -21.89 -8.96 5.50
CA GLU A 215 -22.75 -8.05 6.26
C GLU A 215 -21.97 -7.47 7.44
N GLU A 216 -21.36 -8.35 8.24
CA GLU A 216 -20.48 -7.96 9.36
C GLU A 216 -19.32 -7.07 8.89
N TYR A 217 -18.72 -7.38 7.74
CA TYR A 217 -17.66 -6.54 7.17
C TYR A 217 -18.17 -5.14 6.81
N LEU A 218 -19.35 -5.02 6.21
CA LEU A 218 -19.93 -3.72 5.83
C LEU A 218 -20.29 -2.88 7.05
N GLU A 219 -20.83 -3.47 8.11
CA GLU A 219 -21.09 -2.76 9.38
C GLU A 219 -19.81 -2.11 9.94
N ASN A 220 -18.69 -2.83 9.90
CA ASN A 220 -17.40 -2.34 10.36
C ASN A 220 -16.74 -1.33 9.39
N LEU A 221 -17.06 -1.40 8.09
CA LEU A 221 -16.47 -0.54 7.07
C LEU A 221 -16.82 0.95 7.29
N GLY A 222 -18.04 1.23 7.80
CA GLY A 222 -18.45 2.59 8.15
C GLY A 222 -17.55 3.23 9.21
N GLN A 223 -17.33 2.54 10.32
CA GLN A 223 -16.43 3.00 11.40
C GLN A 223 -14.98 3.15 10.92
N TRP A 224 -14.53 2.24 10.05
CA TRP A 224 -13.21 2.35 9.44
C TRP A 224 -13.07 3.63 8.62
N ASN A 225 -14.04 3.98 7.78
CA ASN A 225 -14.03 5.21 6.99
C ASN A 225 -13.97 6.47 7.88
N GLU A 226 -14.72 6.49 8.99
CA GLU A 226 -14.68 7.59 9.97
C GLU A 226 -13.29 7.77 10.58
N SER A 227 -12.64 6.67 10.96
CA SER A 227 -11.28 6.70 11.51
C SER A 227 -10.26 7.32 10.53
N LYS A 228 -10.48 7.18 9.22
CA LYS A 228 -9.57 7.74 8.20
C LYS A 228 -9.64 9.25 8.08
N GLN A 229 -10.79 9.86 8.39
CA GLN A 229 -10.92 11.31 8.36
C GLN A 229 -9.94 12.01 9.30
N GLN A 230 -9.66 11.41 10.46
CA GLN A 230 -8.71 11.94 11.43
C GLN A 230 -7.26 11.89 10.91
N LEU A 231 -6.93 10.89 10.09
CA LEU A 231 -5.59 10.73 9.51
C LEU A 231 -5.26 11.76 8.44
N VAL A 232 -6.25 12.41 7.82
CA VAL A 232 -6.00 13.49 6.83
C VAL A 232 -5.13 14.59 7.43
N ARG A 233 -5.32 14.90 8.72
CA ARG A 233 -4.57 15.96 9.42
C ARG A 233 -3.09 15.64 9.62
N ARG A 234 -2.70 14.37 9.46
CA ARG A 234 -1.31 13.92 9.56
C ARG A 234 -0.50 14.11 8.28
N LEU A 235 -1.16 14.40 7.16
CA LEU A 235 -0.49 14.66 5.89
C LEU A 235 0.13 16.05 5.93
N PHE A 236 1.37 16.18 5.47
CA PHE A 236 2.13 17.42 5.48
C PHE A 236 1.67 18.39 4.40
N LEU A 237 1.49 17.89 3.17
CA LEU A 237 1.22 18.72 2.01
C LEU A 237 -0.26 19.03 1.86
N ALA A 238 -0.58 20.27 1.50
CA ALA A 238 -1.95 20.67 1.22
C ALA A 238 -2.56 19.89 0.05
N SER A 239 -1.75 19.55 -0.96
CA SER A 239 -2.19 18.73 -2.09
C SER A 239 -2.45 17.28 -1.70
N SER A 240 -1.62 16.68 -0.83
CA SER A 240 -1.85 15.36 -0.25
C SER A 240 -3.14 15.31 0.55
N ARG A 241 -3.42 16.34 1.38
CA ARG A 241 -4.70 16.46 2.09
C ARG A 241 -5.89 16.47 1.15
N LYS A 242 -5.84 17.25 0.06
CA LYS A 242 -6.89 17.27 -0.97
C LYS A 242 -7.09 15.91 -1.66
N ILE A 243 -6.00 15.17 -1.92
CA ILE A 243 -6.08 13.81 -2.47
C ILE A 243 -6.76 12.89 -1.46
N ALA A 244 -6.34 12.93 -0.20
CA ALA A 244 -6.91 12.12 0.87
C ALA A 244 -8.39 12.39 1.07
N GLU A 245 -8.82 13.65 1.14
CA GLU A 245 -10.22 14.05 1.25
C GLU A 245 -11.08 13.46 0.12
N LYS A 246 -10.62 13.56 -1.14
CA LYS A 246 -11.31 12.95 -2.29
C LYS A 246 -11.34 11.42 -2.22
N ARG A 247 -10.30 10.80 -1.66
CA ARG A 247 -10.24 9.34 -1.47
C ARG A 247 -11.16 8.90 -0.33
N VAL A 248 -11.28 9.66 0.75
CA VAL A 248 -12.26 9.43 1.83
C VAL A 248 -13.69 9.55 1.30
N GLU A 249 -14.00 10.61 0.55
CA GLU A 249 -15.32 10.79 -0.08
C GLU A 249 -15.68 9.60 -0.97
N ARG A 250 -14.72 9.10 -1.75
CA ARG A 250 -14.89 7.87 -2.55
C ARG A 250 -15.16 6.64 -1.68
N SER A 251 -14.43 6.47 -0.58
CA SER A 251 -14.67 5.33 0.33
C SER A 251 -16.06 5.36 0.96
N TYR A 252 -16.58 6.54 1.34
CA TYR A 252 -17.97 6.68 1.79
C TYR A 252 -18.99 6.34 0.70
N ARG A 253 -18.77 6.85 -0.53
CA ARG A 253 -19.65 6.50 -1.66
C ARG A 253 -19.63 5.00 -1.97
N LEU A 254 -18.47 4.36 -1.88
CA LEU A 254 -18.35 2.92 -2.06
C LEU A 254 -19.12 2.16 -0.98
N TYR A 255 -19.00 2.59 0.28
CA TYR A 255 -19.76 2.01 1.39
C TYR A 255 -21.29 2.12 1.18
N GLU A 256 -21.79 3.29 0.80
CA GLU A 256 -23.23 3.47 0.52
C GLU A 256 -23.68 2.64 -0.71
N GLN A 257 -22.85 2.55 -1.75
CA GLN A 257 -23.12 1.66 -2.89
C GLN A 257 -23.18 0.19 -2.49
N LEU A 258 -22.31 -0.26 -1.59
CA LEU A 258 -22.30 -1.63 -1.10
C LEU A 258 -23.55 -1.93 -0.26
N LYS A 259 -23.98 -0.99 0.59
CA LYS A 259 -25.25 -1.10 1.31
C LYS A 259 -26.46 -1.15 0.39
N GLU A 260 -26.49 -0.31 -0.64
CA GLU A 260 -27.54 -0.37 -1.65
C GLU A 260 -27.51 -1.71 -2.39
N ASP A 261 -26.31 -2.22 -2.69
CA ASP A 261 -26.14 -3.50 -3.37
C ASP A 261 -26.71 -4.68 -2.55
N MET A 262 -26.74 -4.59 -1.21
CA MET A 262 -27.34 -5.60 -0.34
C MET A 262 -28.85 -5.80 -0.59
N ASN A 263 -29.58 -4.76 -1.03
CA ASN A 263 -31.01 -4.87 -1.35
C ASN A 263 -31.29 -5.81 -2.54
N TRP A 264 -30.27 -6.09 -3.36
CA TRP A 264 -30.34 -6.99 -4.51
C TRP A 264 -29.19 -7.99 -4.45
N PHE A 265 -29.04 -8.62 -3.28
CA PHE A 265 -27.88 -9.42 -2.91
C PHE A 265 -27.45 -10.40 -3.98
N GLU A 266 -28.33 -11.32 -4.42
CA GLU A 266 -27.97 -12.35 -5.40
C GLU A 266 -27.56 -11.77 -6.77
N LEU A 267 -28.24 -10.72 -7.22
CA LEU A 267 -27.88 -10.04 -8.46
C LEU A 267 -26.50 -9.36 -8.35
N ASN A 268 -26.24 -8.66 -7.25
CA ASN A 268 -24.97 -7.94 -7.05
C ASN A 268 -23.81 -8.86 -6.68
N LYS A 269 -24.11 -10.02 -6.10
CA LYS A 269 -23.18 -11.14 -5.94
C LYS A 269 -22.72 -11.69 -7.29
N GLN A 270 -23.61 -11.69 -8.29
CA GLN A 270 -23.27 -12.16 -9.63
C GLN A 270 -22.59 -11.09 -10.51
N TYR A 271 -23.08 -9.86 -10.47
CA TYR A 271 -22.73 -8.80 -11.44
C TYR A 271 -22.09 -7.55 -10.82
N GLY A 272 -22.27 -7.32 -9.52
CA GLY A 272 -21.96 -6.06 -8.83
C GLY A 272 -20.72 -6.11 -7.94
N LEU A 273 -20.63 -5.15 -7.03
CA LEU A 273 -19.47 -4.99 -6.15
C LEU A 273 -19.37 -6.11 -5.11
N LEU A 274 -20.50 -6.70 -4.68
CA LEU A 274 -20.51 -7.85 -3.78
C LEU A 274 -19.83 -9.07 -4.41
N GLY A 275 -20.06 -9.30 -5.71
CA GLY A 275 -19.37 -10.37 -6.46
C GLY A 275 -17.88 -10.14 -6.62
N MET A 276 -17.46 -8.87 -6.76
CA MET A 276 -16.05 -8.48 -6.77
C MET A 276 -15.40 -8.70 -5.39
N ILE A 277 -16.10 -8.32 -4.30
CA ILE A 277 -15.63 -8.59 -2.93
C ILE A 277 -15.47 -10.09 -2.71
N GLN A 278 -16.45 -10.91 -3.11
CA GLN A 278 -16.34 -12.35 -3.01
C GLN A 278 -15.13 -12.87 -3.78
N TYR A 279 -14.90 -12.40 -5.01
CA TYR A 279 -13.70 -12.77 -5.77
C TYR A 279 -12.42 -12.50 -4.97
N PHE A 280 -12.24 -11.31 -4.39
CA PHE A 280 -11.06 -10.99 -3.58
C PHE A 280 -10.96 -11.82 -2.30
N VAL A 281 -12.07 -12.09 -1.62
CA VAL A 281 -12.11 -12.89 -0.38
C VAL A 281 -11.66 -14.34 -0.58
N HIS A 282 -11.78 -14.87 -1.81
CA HIS A 282 -11.27 -16.20 -2.14
C HIS A 282 -9.76 -16.21 -2.49
N ARG A 283 -9.09 -15.05 -2.48
CA ARG A 283 -7.70 -14.87 -2.94
C ARG A 283 -6.79 -14.27 -1.86
N VAL A 284 -7.01 -14.63 -0.59
CA VAL A 284 -6.51 -13.83 0.56
C VAL A 284 -5.17 -14.27 1.14
N GLU A 285 -4.60 -15.39 0.69
CA GLU A 285 -3.33 -15.89 1.22
C GLU A 285 -2.16 -14.97 0.84
N ASP A 286 -1.98 -14.73 -0.46
CA ASP A 286 -0.96 -13.85 -1.02
C ASP A 286 -1.46 -13.10 -2.28
N PRO A 287 -2.47 -12.22 -2.16
CA PRO A 287 -3.05 -11.54 -3.31
C PRO A 287 -2.06 -10.59 -3.98
N ASN A 288 -1.85 -10.77 -5.29
CA ASN A 288 -1.10 -9.80 -6.09
C ASN A 288 -2.04 -8.71 -6.64
N PHE A 289 -1.91 -7.48 -6.14
CA PHE A 289 -2.78 -6.36 -6.53
C PHE A 289 -2.91 -6.21 -8.05
N THR A 290 -1.80 -6.27 -8.78
CA THR A 290 -1.80 -6.06 -10.23
C THR A 290 -2.54 -7.19 -10.96
N ASP A 291 -2.31 -8.43 -10.55
CA ASP A 291 -2.96 -9.59 -11.16
C ASP A 291 -4.46 -9.61 -10.86
N GLU A 292 -4.85 -9.31 -9.62
CA GLU A 292 -6.26 -9.29 -9.22
C GLU A 292 -7.05 -8.22 -9.99
N ILE A 293 -6.50 -7.01 -10.15
CA ILE A 293 -7.13 -5.94 -10.95
C ILE A 293 -7.12 -6.27 -12.46
N THR A 294 -6.04 -6.85 -12.97
CA THR A 294 -5.95 -7.29 -14.37
C THR A 294 -6.99 -8.38 -14.68
N PHE A 295 -7.18 -9.34 -13.77
CA PHE A 295 -8.18 -10.37 -13.91
C PHE A 295 -9.60 -9.79 -13.95
N LEU A 296 -9.91 -8.83 -13.07
CA LEU A 296 -11.21 -8.17 -13.09
C LEU A 296 -11.49 -7.53 -14.45
N ARG A 297 -10.51 -6.80 -14.99
CA ARG A 297 -10.62 -6.09 -16.26
C ARG A 297 -10.74 -7.03 -17.47
N ASN A 298 -9.88 -8.06 -17.53
CA ASN A 298 -9.69 -8.87 -18.73
C ASN A 298 -10.57 -10.11 -18.75
N HIS A 299 -11.04 -10.59 -17.59
CA HIS A 299 -11.78 -11.85 -17.49
C HIS A 299 -13.11 -11.69 -16.76
N TRP A 300 -13.12 -11.16 -15.54
CA TRP A 300 -14.33 -11.09 -14.73
C TRP A 300 -15.41 -10.21 -15.40
N ILE A 301 -15.08 -8.96 -15.70
CA ILE A 301 -16.02 -7.99 -16.31
C ILE A 301 -16.53 -8.49 -17.68
N PRO A 302 -15.67 -8.88 -18.65
CA PRO A 302 -16.14 -9.35 -19.95
C PRO A 302 -17.02 -10.61 -19.87
N THR A 303 -16.75 -11.50 -18.90
CA THR A 303 -17.60 -12.67 -18.68
C THR A 303 -19.01 -12.27 -18.24
N ARG A 304 -19.11 -11.32 -17.29
CA ARG A 304 -20.41 -10.83 -16.82
C ARG A 304 -21.16 -10.06 -17.91
N GLN A 305 -20.45 -9.29 -18.75
CA GLN A 305 -21.05 -8.65 -19.93
C GLN A 305 -21.68 -9.68 -20.87
N LYS A 306 -20.99 -10.79 -21.17
CA LYS A 306 -21.53 -11.89 -21.99
C LYS A 306 -22.78 -12.51 -21.35
N TRP A 307 -22.77 -12.72 -20.04
CA TRP A 307 -23.93 -13.25 -19.31
C TRP A 307 -25.14 -12.32 -19.35
N ILE A 308 -24.95 -11.00 -19.30
CA ILE A 308 -26.06 -10.04 -19.43
C ILE A 308 -26.65 -10.08 -20.84
N SER A 309 -25.80 -10.20 -21.87
CA SER A 309 -26.26 -10.19 -23.26
C SER A 309 -26.87 -11.50 -23.75
N LYS A 310 -26.54 -12.63 -23.11
CA LYS A 310 -26.90 -13.98 -23.61
C LYS A 310 -27.49 -14.92 -22.55
N GLY A 311 -27.55 -14.51 -21.29
CA GLY A 311 -27.93 -15.36 -20.16
C GLY A 311 -29.32 -15.04 -19.59
N PRO A 312 -29.81 -15.88 -18.64
CA PRO A 312 -31.14 -15.80 -18.06
C PRO A 312 -31.23 -14.76 -16.92
N THR A 313 -30.73 -13.54 -17.14
CA THR A 313 -30.85 -12.49 -16.11
C THR A 313 -32.29 -11.96 -16.07
N CYS A 314 -32.90 -11.95 -14.88
CA CYS A 314 -34.27 -11.48 -14.68
C CYS A 314 -34.41 -9.95 -14.76
N ASP A 315 -33.30 -9.21 -14.62
CA ASP A 315 -33.24 -7.75 -14.77
C ASP A 315 -31.91 -7.33 -15.44
N PRO A 316 -31.83 -7.39 -16.79
CA PRO A 316 -30.62 -7.05 -17.52
C PRO A 316 -30.15 -5.62 -17.28
N GLU A 317 -31.07 -4.69 -17.07
CA GLU A 317 -30.74 -3.28 -16.95
C GLU A 317 -30.12 -2.96 -15.59
N ARG A 318 -30.67 -3.54 -14.51
CA ARG A 318 -30.00 -3.46 -13.21
C ARG A 318 -28.66 -4.17 -13.21
N ALA A 319 -28.54 -5.34 -13.84
CA ALA A 319 -27.25 -6.04 -13.96
C ALA A 319 -26.20 -5.18 -14.68
N ARG A 320 -26.57 -4.44 -15.74
CA ARG A 320 -25.67 -3.47 -16.40
C ARG A 320 -25.23 -2.37 -15.47
N ARG A 321 -26.15 -1.78 -14.69
CA ARG A 321 -25.81 -0.73 -13.71
C ARG A 321 -24.86 -1.23 -12.64
N SER A 322 -25.10 -2.43 -12.09
CA SER A 322 -24.23 -3.08 -11.11
C SER A 322 -22.84 -3.33 -11.67
N LEU A 323 -22.75 -3.89 -12.88
CA LEU A 323 -21.46 -4.13 -13.53
C LEU A 323 -20.71 -2.84 -13.85
N ALA A 324 -21.44 -1.77 -14.22
CA ALA A 324 -20.85 -0.45 -14.44
C ALA A 324 -20.23 0.14 -13.15
N ARG A 325 -20.76 -0.18 -11.96
CA ARG A 325 -20.12 0.19 -10.67
C ARG A 325 -18.75 -0.50 -10.54
N VAL A 326 -18.65 -1.79 -10.85
CA VAL A 326 -17.39 -2.54 -10.82
C VAL A 326 -16.39 -1.97 -11.85
N MET A 327 -16.83 -1.66 -13.07
CA MET A 327 -15.95 -1.05 -14.09
C MET A 327 -15.39 0.30 -13.62
N ARG A 328 -16.22 1.14 -12.99
CA ARG A 328 -15.75 2.40 -12.39
C ARG A 328 -14.78 2.15 -11.24
N PHE A 329 -15.04 1.17 -10.38
CA PHE A 329 -14.12 0.78 -9.31
C PHE A 329 -12.74 0.41 -9.87
N VAL A 330 -12.68 -0.48 -10.85
CA VAL A 330 -11.43 -0.92 -11.51
C VAL A 330 -10.68 0.26 -12.11
N LYS A 331 -11.36 1.13 -12.87
CA LYS A 331 -10.72 2.32 -13.45
C LYS A 331 -10.17 3.26 -12.37
N THR A 332 -10.90 3.47 -11.28
CA THR A 332 -10.50 4.36 -10.19
C THR A 332 -9.32 3.80 -9.41
N ILE A 333 -9.34 2.51 -9.05
CA ILE A 333 -8.25 1.90 -8.28
C ILE A 333 -6.96 1.81 -9.11
N GLU A 334 -7.04 1.57 -10.42
CA GLU A 334 -5.89 1.67 -11.33
C GLU A 334 -5.30 3.09 -11.36
N ALA A 335 -6.16 4.11 -11.40
CA ALA A 335 -5.70 5.51 -11.36
C ALA A 335 -5.02 5.85 -10.03
N GLU A 336 -5.59 5.42 -8.91
CA GLU A 336 -4.99 5.61 -7.58
C GLU A 336 -3.63 4.92 -7.47
N ALA A 337 -3.51 3.68 -7.98
CA ALA A 337 -2.27 2.91 -7.99
C ALA A 337 -1.19 3.53 -8.89
N ALA A 338 -1.59 4.22 -9.97
CA ALA A 338 -0.69 4.97 -10.83
C ALA A 338 -0.28 6.34 -10.26
N GLY A 339 -0.62 6.64 -9.01
CA GLY A 339 -0.30 7.92 -8.36
C GLY A 339 -1.20 9.09 -8.74
N LYS A 340 -2.29 8.84 -9.48
CA LYS A 340 -3.21 9.90 -9.93
C LYS A 340 -4.17 10.28 -8.78
N ALA A 341 -4.54 11.57 -8.75
CA ALA A 341 -5.39 12.17 -7.72
C ALA A 341 -6.82 11.64 -7.75
#